data_AF-A0A9D5EZE3-F1
#
_entry.id   AF-A0A9D5EZE3-F1
#
_cell.length_a   1.000
_cell.length_b   1.000
_cell.length_c   1.000
_cell.angle_alpha   90.00
_cell.angle_beta   90.00
_cell.angle_gamma   90.00
#
_symmetry.space_group_name_H-M   'P 1'
#
loop_
_entity.id
_entity.type
_entity.pdbx_description
1 polymer ?
#
loop_
_entity_poly.entity_id
_entity_poly.type
_entity_poly.pdbx_seq_one_letter_code
_entity_poly.pdbx_strand_id
1 'polypeptide(L)'
;MTQSLSERASEISTAEVKKVDGDVFKLPEAFQTVVVIETAQGIIDNGGLEYFFESDFLSKPPYAFFVDVFRRIGAEGVAHCIEAASRMFPFPDAHLYEGKRQLWLDSVKHDETHEFVGLSRRACGDESVFRKLADYVEKNRHAFDGV
;
A
#
# COMPACT_ATOMS: atom_id res chain seq x y z
N MET A 1 -24.37 7.70 16.73
CA MET A 1 -22.99 7.20 16.88
C MET A 1 -22.09 8.24 16.26
N THR A 2 -21.13 8.79 17.01
CA THR A 2 -20.15 9.75 16.46
C THR A 2 -19.17 8.94 15.62
N GLN A 3 -19.02 9.28 14.34
CA GLN A 3 -18.04 8.66 13.45
C GLN A 3 -16.63 8.86 14.00
N SER A 4 -15.79 7.84 13.94
CA SER A 4 -14.39 7.93 14.39
C SER A 4 -13.59 8.87 13.48
N LEU A 5 -12.50 9.45 14.00
CA LEU A 5 -11.63 10.30 13.19
C LEU A 5 -11.01 9.53 12.01
N SER A 6 -10.68 8.26 12.21
CA SER A 6 -10.14 7.39 11.15
C SER A 6 -11.13 7.23 9.99
N GLU A 7 -12.39 6.90 10.28
CA GLU A 7 -13.43 6.77 9.24
C GLU A 7 -13.63 8.09 8.48
N ARG A 8 -13.63 9.22 9.19
CA ARG A 8 -13.70 10.56 8.56
C ARG A 8 -12.49 10.83 7.67
N ALA A 9 -11.29 10.50 8.15
CA ALA A 9 -10.05 10.68 7.39
C ALA A 9 -10.07 9.86 6.10
N SER A 10 -10.52 8.61 6.14
CA SER A 10 -10.70 7.75 4.97
C SER A 10 -11.67 8.36 3.95
N GLU A 11 -12.84 8.81 4.41
CA GLU A 11 -13.86 9.43 3.55
C GLU A 11 -13.36 10.71 2.89
N ILE A 12 -12.75 11.61 3.66
CA ILE A 12 -12.20 12.87 3.15
C ILE A 12 -11.07 12.59 2.16
N SER A 13 -10.11 11.72 2.51
CA SER A 13 -8.98 11.41 1.64
C SER A 13 -9.44 10.78 0.31
N THR A 14 -10.46 9.91 0.37
CA THR A 14 -11.10 9.33 -0.82
C THR A 14 -11.84 10.39 -1.65
N ALA A 15 -12.46 11.39 -1.02
CA ALA A 15 -13.07 12.49 -1.75
C ALA A 15 -12.00 13.37 -2.43
N GLU A 16 -10.89 13.66 -1.75
CA GLU A 16 -9.78 14.45 -2.30
C GLU A 16 -9.10 13.74 -3.47
N VAL A 17 -8.86 12.42 -3.38
CA VAL A 17 -8.21 11.69 -4.49
C VAL A 17 -9.03 11.73 -5.78
N LYS A 18 -10.37 11.73 -5.66
CA LYS A 18 -11.27 11.87 -6.81
C LYS A 18 -11.18 13.24 -7.48
N LYS A 19 -10.89 14.30 -6.72
CA LYS A 19 -10.71 15.66 -7.28
C LYS A 19 -9.43 15.80 -8.10
N VAL A 20 -8.48 14.89 -7.92
CA VAL A 20 -7.19 14.85 -8.63
C VAL A 20 -7.09 13.66 -9.60
N ASP A 21 -8.23 13.17 -10.09
CA ASP A 21 -8.36 12.07 -11.04
C ASP A 21 -7.69 10.75 -10.59
N GLY A 22 -7.66 10.50 -9.27
CA GLY A 22 -7.04 9.30 -8.70
C GLY A 22 -5.52 9.43 -8.46
N ASP A 23 -4.89 10.52 -8.89
CA ASP A 23 -3.43 10.67 -8.84
C ASP A 23 -2.96 11.06 -7.43
N VAL A 24 -2.59 10.04 -6.65
CA VAL A 24 -2.16 10.18 -5.25
C VAL A 24 -0.97 11.10 -5.05
N PHE A 25 -0.17 11.37 -6.08
CA PHE A 25 0.95 12.32 -6.01
C PHE A 25 0.53 13.78 -5.96
N LYS A 26 -0.72 14.09 -6.32
CA LYS A 26 -1.29 15.45 -6.23
C LYS A 26 -1.92 15.75 -4.87
N LEU A 27 -1.98 14.75 -3.98
CA LEU A 27 -2.53 14.92 -2.63
C LEU A 27 -1.49 15.43 -1.64
N PRO A 28 -1.89 16.24 -0.65
CA PRO A 28 -1.13 16.44 0.58
C PRO A 28 -0.77 15.10 1.24
N GLU A 29 0.41 15.05 1.89
CA GLU A 29 1.00 13.82 2.42
C GLU A 29 0.05 13.04 3.35
N ALA A 30 -0.73 13.73 4.20
CA ALA A 30 -1.65 13.09 5.12
C ALA A 30 -2.75 12.30 4.39
N PHE A 31 -3.39 12.91 3.39
CA PHE A 31 -4.41 12.25 2.57
C PHE A 31 -3.82 11.15 1.69
N GLN A 32 -2.65 11.42 1.10
CA GLN A 32 -1.90 10.42 0.32
C GLN A 32 -1.61 9.17 1.14
N THR A 33 -1.14 9.33 2.38
CA THR A 33 -0.82 8.22 3.28
C THR A 33 -2.05 7.36 3.55
N VAL A 34 -3.19 7.97 3.88
CA VAL A 34 -4.45 7.25 4.14
C VAL A 34 -4.87 6.45 2.91
N VAL A 35 -5.01 7.11 1.76
CA VAL A 35 -5.47 6.44 0.52
C VAL A 35 -4.55 5.30 0.11
N VAL A 36 -3.23 5.52 0.17
CA VAL A 36 -2.26 4.51 -0.27
C VAL A 36 -2.24 3.32 0.68
N ILE A 37 -2.31 3.52 2.00
CA ILE A 37 -2.37 2.40 2.96
C ILE A 37 -3.65 1.60 2.79
N GLU A 38 -4.81 2.26 2.73
CA GLU A 38 -6.09 1.55 2.58
C GLU A 38 -6.15 0.77 1.28
N THR A 39 -5.68 1.36 0.19
CA THR A 39 -5.65 0.70 -1.11
C THR A 39 -4.65 -0.45 -1.13
N ALA A 40 -3.40 -0.21 -0.74
CA ALA A 40 -2.34 -1.21 -0.82
C ALA A 40 -2.57 -2.36 0.16
N GLN A 41 -2.88 -2.07 1.44
CA GLN A 41 -3.15 -3.11 2.42
C GLN A 41 -4.44 -3.85 2.07
N GLY A 42 -5.48 -3.18 1.57
CA GLY A 42 -6.70 -3.84 1.12
C GLY A 42 -6.46 -4.82 -0.03
N ILE A 43 -5.56 -4.51 -0.97
CA ILE A 43 -5.15 -5.45 -2.02
C ILE A 43 -4.35 -6.62 -1.42
N ILE A 44 -3.40 -6.33 -0.54
CA ILE A 44 -2.55 -7.34 0.13
C ILE A 44 -3.38 -8.29 0.99
N ASP A 45 -4.39 -7.82 1.70
CA ASP A 45 -5.25 -8.67 2.53
C ASP A 45 -6.16 -9.57 1.69
N ASN A 46 -6.44 -9.20 0.44
CA ASN A 46 -7.26 -10.00 -0.48
C ASN A 46 -6.49 -11.11 -1.20
N GLY A 47 -5.17 -11.01 -1.36
CA GLY A 47 -4.39 -12.00 -2.12
C GLY A 47 -2.87 -11.94 -1.95
N GLY A 48 -2.40 -11.32 -0.86
CA GLY A 48 -0.99 -11.14 -0.55
C GLY A 48 -0.26 -10.17 -1.48
N LEU A 49 1.07 -10.25 -1.45
CA LEU A 49 1.92 -9.44 -2.31
C LEU A 49 1.79 -9.80 -3.79
N GLU A 50 1.26 -10.99 -4.13
CA GLU A 50 0.94 -11.34 -5.52
C GLU A 50 -0.02 -10.31 -6.12
N TYR A 51 -1.20 -10.14 -5.51
CA TYR A 51 -2.22 -9.21 -6.01
C TYR A 51 -1.71 -7.76 -6.01
N PHE A 52 -0.89 -7.39 -5.02
CA PHE A 52 -0.25 -6.08 -4.97
C PHE A 52 0.67 -5.84 -6.16
N PHE A 53 1.48 -6.82 -6.55
CA PHE A 53 2.41 -6.67 -7.68
C PHE A 53 1.74 -6.88 -9.05
N GLU A 54 0.63 -7.61 -9.13
CA GLU A 54 -0.23 -7.68 -10.32
C GLU A 54 -0.94 -6.34 -10.59
N SER A 55 -1.25 -5.58 -9.54
CA SER A 55 -1.94 -4.29 -9.66
C SER A 55 -1.14 -3.25 -10.47
N ASP A 56 -1.76 -2.68 -11.50
CA ASP A 56 -1.22 -1.54 -12.25
C ASP A 56 -1.78 -0.22 -11.69
N PHE A 57 -1.12 0.27 -10.64
CA PHE A 57 -1.51 1.51 -9.96
C PHE A 57 -1.44 2.73 -10.89
N LEU A 58 -2.37 3.67 -10.73
CA LEU A 58 -2.35 4.93 -11.46
C LEU A 58 -1.03 5.69 -11.22
N SER A 59 -0.52 6.34 -12.26
CA SER A 59 0.79 7.03 -12.26
C SER A 59 2.00 6.10 -12.04
N LYS A 60 1.79 4.77 -11.94
CA LYS A 60 2.83 3.75 -11.77
C LYS A 60 3.89 4.16 -10.73
N PRO A 61 3.51 4.39 -9.46
CA PRO A 61 4.46 4.72 -8.40
C PRO A 61 5.57 3.64 -8.29
N PRO A 62 6.83 4.03 -8.05
CA PRO A 62 7.89 3.07 -7.74
C PRO A 62 7.59 2.36 -6.42
N TYR A 63 7.99 1.10 -6.26
CA TYR A 63 7.66 0.34 -5.03
C TYR A 63 8.22 0.96 -3.75
N ALA A 64 9.33 1.68 -3.83
CA ALA A 64 9.87 2.46 -2.72
C ALA A 64 8.87 3.47 -2.14
N PHE A 65 7.98 4.04 -2.96
CA PHE A 65 6.92 4.93 -2.49
C PHE A 65 5.98 4.24 -1.48
N PHE A 66 5.55 3.02 -1.78
CA PHE A 66 4.69 2.26 -0.87
C PHE A 66 5.45 1.91 0.41
N VAL A 67 6.72 1.47 0.28
CA VAL A 67 7.58 1.18 1.44
C VAL A 67 7.65 2.39 2.37
N ASP A 68 7.90 3.58 1.84
CA ASP A 68 7.97 4.81 2.63
C ASP A 68 6.64 5.16 3.29
N VAL A 69 5.52 4.95 2.60
CA VAL A 69 4.18 5.17 3.16
C VAL A 69 3.86 4.20 4.32
N PHE A 70 4.19 2.91 4.19
CA PHE A 70 4.05 1.95 5.28
C PHE A 70 4.96 2.28 6.47
N ARG A 71 6.20 2.71 6.22
CA ARG A 71 7.13 3.19 7.26
C ARG A 71 6.61 4.44 7.97
N ARG A 72 5.97 5.36 7.25
CA ARG A 72 5.41 6.59 7.81
C ARG A 72 4.39 6.34 8.92
N ILE A 73 3.57 5.28 8.79
CA ILE A 73 2.65 4.86 9.85
C ILE A 73 3.29 3.91 10.86
N GLY A 74 4.56 3.54 10.67
CA GLY A 74 5.32 2.61 11.50
C GLY A 74 5.04 1.13 11.22
N ALA A 75 4.45 0.78 10.07
CA ALA A 75 4.16 -0.59 9.66
C ALA A 75 5.39 -1.26 9.01
N GLU A 76 6.48 -1.35 9.77
CA GLU A 76 7.79 -1.85 9.30
C GLU A 76 7.75 -3.29 8.76
N GLY A 77 6.90 -4.15 9.31
CA GLY A 77 6.78 -5.54 8.88
C GLY A 77 6.35 -5.65 7.41
N VAL A 78 5.24 -5.00 7.07
CA VAL A 78 4.73 -4.94 5.69
C VAL A 78 5.69 -4.17 4.78
N ALA A 79 6.23 -3.03 5.24
CA ALA A 79 7.21 -2.25 4.48
C ALA A 79 8.43 -3.09 4.08
N HIS A 80 8.99 -3.86 5.01
CA HIS A 80 10.09 -4.78 4.75
C HIS A 80 9.70 -5.87 3.74
N CYS A 81 8.49 -6.42 3.85
CA CYS A 81 8.03 -7.46 2.93
C CYS A 81 7.91 -6.93 1.49
N ILE A 82 7.32 -5.74 1.30
CA ILE A 82 7.24 -5.07 -0.01
C ILE A 82 8.64 -4.79 -0.54
N GLU A 83 9.52 -4.20 0.28
CA GLU A 83 10.88 -3.85 -0.12
C GLU A 83 11.67 -5.07 -0.57
N ALA A 84 11.69 -6.13 0.24
CA ALA A 84 12.40 -7.38 -0.07
C ALA A 84 11.84 -8.04 -1.33
N ALA A 85 10.51 -8.19 -1.43
CA ALA A 85 9.88 -8.81 -2.59
C ALA A 85 10.11 -8.01 -3.89
N SER A 86 10.07 -6.67 -3.82
CA SER A 86 10.31 -5.82 -4.98
C SER A 86 11.72 -5.95 -5.56
N ARG A 87 12.70 -6.33 -4.74
CA ARG A 87 14.09 -6.58 -5.17
C ARG A 87 14.28 -7.95 -5.83
N MET A 88 13.29 -8.83 -5.76
CA MET A 88 13.36 -10.17 -6.35
C MET A 88 13.03 -10.16 -7.85
N PHE A 89 12.42 -9.09 -8.38
CA PHE A 89 12.19 -8.96 -9.81
C PHE A 89 13.53 -8.96 -10.57
N PRO A 90 13.70 -9.79 -11.62
CA PRO A 90 14.95 -9.90 -12.37
C PRO A 90 15.14 -8.77 -13.38
N PHE A 91 14.49 -7.62 -13.16
CA PHE A 91 14.54 -6.45 -14.03
C PHE A 91 14.28 -5.17 -13.22
N PRO A 92 14.87 -4.03 -13.61
CA PRO A 92 14.67 -2.76 -12.93
C PRO A 92 13.27 -2.19 -13.17
N ASP A 93 12.87 -1.25 -12.32
CA ASP A 93 11.66 -0.45 -12.45
C ASP A 93 10.41 -1.29 -12.73
N ALA A 94 10.26 -2.38 -11.98
CA ALA A 94 9.26 -3.39 -12.26
C ALA A 94 7.82 -2.83 -12.31
N HIS A 95 7.54 -1.78 -11.55
CA HIS A 95 6.28 -1.01 -11.58
C HIS A 95 5.87 -0.49 -12.96
N LEU A 96 6.82 -0.32 -13.91
CA LEU A 96 6.54 0.12 -15.28
C LEU A 96 6.17 -1.01 -16.25
N TYR A 97 6.40 -2.28 -15.89
CA TYR A 97 6.35 -3.42 -16.82
C TYR A 97 5.41 -4.53 -16.38
N GLU A 98 4.09 -4.27 -16.41
CA GLU A 98 3.03 -5.21 -16.00
C GLU A 98 3.22 -6.64 -16.56
N GLY A 99 3.34 -6.79 -17.88
CA GLY A 99 3.49 -8.12 -18.49
C GLY A 99 4.74 -8.88 -18.01
N LYS A 100 5.85 -8.17 -17.70
CA LYS A 100 7.05 -8.82 -17.15
C LYS A 100 6.86 -9.22 -15.70
N ARG A 101 6.12 -8.42 -14.91
CA ARG A 101 5.77 -8.77 -13.53
C ARG A 101 4.93 -10.03 -13.50
N GLN A 102 3.89 -10.10 -14.34
CA GLN A 102 3.00 -11.26 -14.39
C GLN A 102 3.77 -12.55 -14.72
N LEU A 103 4.62 -12.51 -15.76
CA LEU A 103 5.44 -13.67 -16.13
C LEU A 103 6.35 -14.14 -14.99
N TRP A 104 6.94 -13.20 -14.25
CA TRP A 104 7.77 -13.55 -13.09
C TRP A 104 6.93 -14.11 -11.94
N LEU A 105 5.81 -13.46 -11.58
CA LEU A 105 4.90 -13.90 -10.53
C LEU A 105 4.37 -15.32 -10.80
N ASP A 106 3.92 -15.59 -12.02
CA ASP A 106 3.45 -16.91 -12.44
C ASP A 106 4.51 -18.01 -12.29
N SER A 107 5.79 -17.65 -12.42
CA SER A 107 6.91 -18.59 -12.26
C SER A 107 7.26 -18.93 -10.81
N VAL A 108 6.86 -18.10 -9.84
CA VAL A 108 7.25 -18.27 -8.42
C VAL A 108 6.07 -18.53 -7.48
N LYS A 109 4.86 -18.09 -7.82
CA LYS A 109 3.71 -18.08 -6.89
C LYS A 109 3.21 -19.44 -6.43
N HIS A 110 3.44 -20.48 -7.24
CA HIS A 110 3.05 -21.85 -6.91
C HIS A 110 4.16 -22.64 -6.19
N ASP A 111 5.37 -22.07 -6.09
CA ASP A 111 6.46 -22.67 -5.31
C ASP A 111 6.38 -22.17 -3.86
N GLU A 112 5.73 -22.98 -3.04
CA GLU A 112 5.54 -22.78 -1.60
C GLU A 112 6.84 -22.56 -0.80
N THR A 113 7.97 -23.00 -1.35
CA THR A 113 9.29 -22.84 -0.71
C THR A 113 10.00 -21.56 -1.13
N HIS A 114 9.50 -20.89 -2.17
CA HIS A 114 10.08 -19.67 -2.68
C HIS A 114 9.92 -18.52 -1.68
N GLU A 115 10.99 -17.76 -1.45
CA GLU A 115 11.02 -16.69 -0.43
C GLU A 115 9.91 -15.64 -0.63
N PHE A 116 9.56 -15.35 -1.89
CA PHE A 116 8.43 -14.48 -2.24
C PHE A 116 7.12 -14.92 -1.58
N VAL A 117 6.78 -16.21 -1.59
CA VAL A 117 5.53 -16.73 -1.01
C VAL A 117 5.55 -16.53 0.51
N GLY A 118 6.70 -16.74 1.15
CA GLY A 118 6.89 -16.46 2.58
C GLY A 118 6.79 -14.97 2.95
N LEU A 119 7.27 -14.07 2.09
CA LEU A 119 7.09 -12.61 2.26
C LEU A 119 5.61 -12.22 2.07
N SER A 120 4.97 -12.75 1.04
CA SER A 120 3.57 -12.50 0.70
C SER A 120 2.63 -12.85 1.85
N ARG A 121 2.82 -14.05 2.45
CA ARG A 121 2.04 -14.50 3.61
C ARG A 121 2.24 -13.65 4.86
N ARG A 122 3.45 -13.14 5.09
CA ARG A 122 3.75 -12.29 6.25
C ARG A 122 3.11 -10.91 6.14
N ALA A 123 2.99 -10.37 4.92
CA ALA A 123 2.36 -9.08 4.69
C ALA A 123 0.83 -9.14 4.74
N CYS A 124 0.25 -10.28 4.35
CA CYS A 124 -1.18 -10.52 4.33
C CYS A 124 -1.76 -10.67 5.74
N GLY A 125 -2.82 -9.91 6.06
CA GLY A 125 -3.55 -10.03 7.32
C GLY A 125 -2.84 -9.43 8.52
N ASP A 126 -1.87 -8.51 8.33
CA ASP A 126 -1.29 -7.75 9.43
C ASP A 126 -2.31 -6.72 9.97
N GLU A 127 -3.14 -7.16 10.90
CA GLU A 127 -4.17 -6.35 11.56
C GLU A 127 -3.60 -5.10 12.25
N SER A 128 -2.29 -5.06 12.51
CA SER A 128 -1.66 -3.90 13.14
C SER A 128 -1.60 -2.68 12.22
N VAL A 129 -1.69 -2.85 10.90
CA VAL A 129 -1.60 -1.78 9.89
C VAL A 129 -2.70 -0.75 10.09
N PHE A 130 -3.96 -1.17 10.19
CA PHE A 130 -5.08 -0.24 10.33
C PHE A 130 -5.09 0.46 11.70
N ARG A 131 -4.64 -0.22 12.76
CA ARG A 131 -4.41 0.43 14.06
C ARG A 131 -3.33 1.50 13.97
N LYS A 132 -2.20 1.20 13.33
CA LYS A 132 -1.11 2.16 13.11
C LYS A 132 -1.53 3.34 12.22
N LEU A 133 -2.39 3.09 11.23
CA LEU A 133 -2.98 4.14 10.42
C LEU A 133 -3.89 5.05 11.26
N ALA A 134 -4.70 4.49 12.15
CA ALA A 134 -5.50 5.29 13.09
C ALA A 134 -4.62 6.15 14.01
N ASP A 135 -3.52 5.60 14.54
CA ASP A 135 -2.54 6.37 15.33
C ASP A 135 -1.90 7.50 14.50
N TYR A 136 -1.60 7.25 13.23
CA TYR A 136 -1.10 8.26 12.30
C TYR A 136 -2.11 9.37 12.06
N VAL A 137 -3.39 9.01 11.82
CA VAL A 137 -4.48 9.96 11.63
C VAL A 137 -4.65 10.85 12.86
N GLU A 138 -4.63 10.28 14.08
CA GLU A 138 -4.74 11.04 15.32
C GLU A 138 -3.57 12.04 15.50
N LYS A 139 -2.34 11.59 15.23
CA LYS A 139 -1.15 12.47 15.27
C LYS A 139 -1.22 13.61 14.25
N ASN A 140 -1.89 13.37 13.12
CA ASN A 140 -2.06 14.33 12.04
C ASN A 140 -3.46 14.94 12.00
N ARG A 141 -4.20 14.91 13.12
CA ARG A 141 -5.61 15.33 13.17
C ARG A 141 -5.90 16.69 12.54
N HIS A 142 -4.97 17.64 12.63
CA HIS A 142 -5.11 18.98 12.05
C HIS A 142 -5.27 18.98 10.52
N ALA A 143 -4.80 17.93 9.83
CA ALA A 143 -5.00 17.76 8.39
C ALA A 143 -6.41 17.27 8.04
N PHE A 144 -7.13 16.69 9.01
CA PHE A 144 -8.45 16.07 8.83
C PHE A 144 -9.57 16.82 9.58
N ASP A 145 -9.21 17.64 10.58
CA ASP A 145 -10.09 18.54 11.31
C ASP A 145 -10.16 19.89 10.58
N GLY A 146 -11.22 20.11 9.80
CA GLY A 146 -11.52 21.42 9.20
C GLY A 146 -11.69 21.46 7.67
N VAL A 147 -11.83 20.30 7.01
CA VAL A 147 -12.33 20.20 5.63
C VAL A 147 -13.85 20.32 5.59
#